data_AF-A0A1U7NMC4-F1
#
_entry.id   AF-A0A1U7NMC4-F1
#
_cell.length_a   1.000
_cell.length_b   1.000
_cell.length_c   1.000
_cell.angle_alpha   90.00
_cell.angle_beta   90.00
_cell.angle_gamma   90.00
#
_symmetry.space_group_name_H-M   'P 1'
#
loop_
_entity.id
_entity.type
_entity.pdbx_description
1 polymer ?
#
loop_
_entity_poly.entity_id
_entity_poly.type
_entity_poly.pdbx_seq_one_letter_code
_entity_poly.pdbx_strand_id
1 'polypeptide(L)' 'MIVVKRHEQKLRDANELDIKKGTILHDGSGNCYKILEVVWDLVHSYMLIQYTDKKRTMNIPCDRIEQYRVQA' A
#
# COMPACT_ATOMS: atom_id res chain seq x y z
N MET A 1 -27.13 14.01 -19.60
CA MET A 1 -26.75 13.60 -18.24
C MET A 1 -25.67 12.54 -18.34
N ILE A 2 -24.40 12.91 -18.19
CA ILE A 2 -23.29 11.96 -18.24
C ILE A 2 -23.23 11.30 -16.86
N VAL A 3 -23.73 10.07 -16.76
CA VAL A 3 -23.56 9.27 -15.54
C VAL A 3 -22.12 8.79 -15.54
N VAL A 4 -21.23 9.57 -14.93
CA VAL A 4 -19.89 9.09 -14.57
C VAL A 4 -20.11 8.04 -13.49
N LYS A 5 -20.18 6.77 -13.88
CA LYS A 5 -20.10 5.66 -12.92
C LYS A 5 -18.79 5.88 -12.15
N ARG A 6 -18.89 6.28 -10.87
CA ARG A 6 -17.75 6.21 -9.96
C ARG A 6 -17.33 4.75 -9.99
N HIS A 7 -16.18 4.48 -10.59
CA HIS A 7 -15.57 3.17 -10.56
C HIS A 7 -15.20 2.97 -9.09
N GLU A 8 -16.08 2.35 -8.32
CA GLU A 8 -15.77 1.93 -6.96
C GLU A 8 -14.59 0.97 -7.09
N GLN A 9 -13.39 1.46 -6.78
CA GLN A 9 -12.22 0.61 -6.66
C GLN A 9 -12.56 -0.37 -5.54
N LYS A 10 -12.81 -1.64 -5.92
CA LYS A 10 -12.94 -2.72 -4.96
C LYS A 10 -11.57 -2.88 -4.33
N LEU A 11 -11.44 -2.37 -3.12
CA LEU A 11 -10.24 -2.52 -2.31
C LEU A 11 -10.43 -3.74 -1.42
N ARG A 12 -9.41 -4.60 -1.37
CA ARG A 12 -9.31 -5.69 -0.40
C ARG A 12 -8.21 -5.39 0.60
N ASP A 13 -8.25 -6.04 1.75
CA ASP A 13 -7.15 -5.93 2.71
C ASP A 13 -5.87 -6.51 2.09
N ALA A 14 -4.76 -5.83 2.35
CA ALA A 14 -3.45 -6.22 1.85
C ALA A 14 -2.92 -7.39 2.66
N ASN A 15 -2.22 -8.31 2.01
CA ASN A 15 -1.61 -9.46 2.66
C ASN A 15 -0.12 -9.58 2.29
N GLU A 16 0.55 -10.61 2.81
CA GLU A 16 1.98 -10.83 2.56
C GLU A 16 2.34 -10.94 1.06
N LEU A 17 1.43 -11.44 0.22
CA LEU A 17 1.66 -11.55 -1.23
C LEU A 17 1.70 -10.19 -1.93
N ASP A 18 1.17 -9.15 -1.29
CA ASP A 18 1.14 -7.77 -1.79
C ASP A 18 2.39 -6.98 -1.40
N ILE A 19 3.23 -7.50 -0.50
CA ILE A 19 4.49 -6.89 -0.05
C ILE A 19 5.54 -7.03 -1.16
N LYS A 20 5.36 -6.24 -2.22
CA LYS A 20 6.20 -6.24 -3.40
C LYS A 20 6.46 -4.81 -3.84
N LYS A 21 7.67 -4.56 -4.33
CA LYS A 21 8.03 -3.27 -4.92
C LYS A 21 7.05 -2.92 -6.04
N GLY A 22 6.50 -1.71 -5.97
CA GLY A 22 5.55 -1.18 -6.95
C GLY A 22 4.08 -1.30 -6.54
N THR A 23 3.73 -2.10 -5.54
CA THR A 23 2.36 -2.21 -5.04
C THR A 23 1.87 -0.85 -4.51
N ILE A 24 0.62 -0.50 -4.86
CA ILE A 24 -0.07 0.67 -4.32
C ILE A 24 -0.92 0.23 -3.14
N LEU A 25 -0.65 0.84 -1.98
CA LEU A 25 -1.36 0.65 -0.73
C LEU A 25 -2.27 1.85 -0.47
N HIS A 26 -3.42 1.58 0.11
CA HIS A 26 -4.39 2.58 0.54
C HIS A 26 -4.59 2.46 2.04
N ASP A 27 -4.47 3.55 2.79
CA ASP A 27 -4.87 3.53 4.20
C ASP A 27 -6.38 3.76 4.38
N GLY A 28 -6.88 3.54 5.60
CA GLY A 28 -8.28 3.81 5.95
C GLY A 28 -8.69 5.29 5.89
N SER A 29 -7.72 6.21 5.75
CA SER A 29 -7.96 7.65 5.57
C SER A 29 -8.03 8.04 4.09
N GLY A 30 -7.83 7.09 3.16
CA GLY A 30 -7.84 7.31 1.73
C GLY A 30 -6.51 7.81 1.15
N ASN A 31 -5.43 7.82 1.92
CA ASN A 31 -4.11 8.15 1.39
C ASN A 31 -3.52 6.97 0.63
N CYS A 32 -2.82 7.28 -0.46
CA CYS A 32 -2.16 6.31 -1.32
C CYS A 32 -0.65 6.29 -1.05
N TYR A 33 -0.10 5.09 -0.97
CA TYR A 33 1.31 4.84 -0.77
C TYR A 33 1.81 3.86 -1.82
N LYS A 34 3.06 3.98 -2.24
CA LYS A 34 3.71 3.05 -3.14
C LYS A 34 4.85 2.36 -2.42
N ILE A 35 4.90 1.03 -2.46
CA ILE A 35 6.06 0.28 -1.96
C ILE A 35 7.24 0.55 -2.91
N LEU A 36 8.31 1.13 -2.40
CA LEU A 36 9.55 1.40 -3.15
C LEU A 36 10.54 0.25 -3.04
N GLU A 37 10.64 -0.36 -1.86
CA GLU A 37 11.59 -1.41 -1.56
C GLU A 37 11.05 -2.29 -0.44
N VAL A 38 11.44 -3.55 -0.44
CA VAL A 38 11.14 -4.51 0.62
C VAL A 38 12.45 -5.14 1.03
N VAL A 39 12.77 -5.02 2.32
CA VAL A 39 14.01 -5.51 2.91
C VAL A 39 13.66 -6.67 3.83
N TRP A 40 14.25 -7.83 3.55
CA TRP A 40 14.12 -9.04 4.35
C TRP A 40 15.47 -9.31 5.01
N ASP A 41 15.54 -9.13 6.33
CA ASP A 41 16.69 -9.51 7.15
C ASP A 41 16.35 -10.80 7.92
N LEU A 42 17.35 -11.47 8.48
CA LEU A 42 17.20 -12.68 9.30
C LEU A 42 16.34 -12.45 10.55
N VAL A 43 16.25 -11.21 11.01
CA VAL A 43 15.55 -10.83 12.26
C VAL A 43 14.33 -9.95 11.99
N HIS A 44 14.30 -9.20 10.89
CA HIS A 44 13.23 -8.23 10.64
C HIS A 44 12.87 -8.13 9.16
N SER A 45 11.60 -7.84 8.91
CA SER A 45 11.07 -7.59 7.56
C SER A 45 10.42 -6.22 7.51
N TYR A 46 10.92 -5.34 6.63
CA TYR A 46 10.43 -3.98 6.49
C TYR A 46 10.14 -3.64 5.03
N MET A 47 9.11 -2.82 4.82
CA MET A 47 8.80 -2.20 3.55
C MET A 47 9.03 -0.69 3.61
N LEU A 48 9.74 -0.17 2.61
CA LEU A 48 9.87 1.25 2.36
C LEU A 48 8.68 1.69 1.51
N ILE A 49 7.77 2.49 2.08
CA ILE A 49 6.61 3.03 1.37
C ILE A 49 6.79 4.53 1.12
N GLN A 50 6.24 5.03 0.02
CA GLN A 50 6.25 6.44 -0.33
C GLN A 50 4.83 6.97 -0.52
N TYR A 51 4.52 8.08 0.14
CA TYR A 51 3.31 8.85 -0.16
C TYR A 51 3.30 9.30 -1.61
N THR A 52 2.25 8.96 -2.36
CA THR A 52 2.14 9.36 -3.77
C THR A 52 2.09 10.88 -3.94
N ASP A 53 1.40 11.57 -3.03
CA ASP A 53 1.18 13.02 -3.13
C ASP A 53 2.28 13.86 -2.50
N LYS A 54 2.91 13.36 -1.43
CA LYS A 54 3.81 14.15 -0.57
C LYS A 54 5.29 13.82 -0.74
N LYS A 55 5.64 12.88 -1.63
CA LYS A 55 7.01 12.33 -1.85
C LYS A 55 7.73 11.83 -0.59
N ARG A 56 7.07 11.81 0.57
CA ARG A 56 7.61 11.37 1.85
C ARG A 56 7.71 9.86 1.89
N THR A 57 8.86 9.36 2.29
CA THR A 57 9.10 7.93 2.49
C THR A 57 9.03 7.55 3.96
N MET A 58 8.63 6.30 4.23
CA MET A 58 8.48 5.74 5.57
C MET A 58 8.84 4.26 5.55
N ASN A 59 9.50 3.79 6.61
CA ASN A 59 9.75 2.37 6.81
C ASN A 59 8.64 1.82 7.69
N ILE A 60 7.95 0.78 7.22
CA ILE A 60 6.88 0.11 7.95
C ILE A 60 7.24 -1.38 8.07
N PRO A 61 7.07 -2.01 9.25
CA PRO A 61 7.20 -3.46 9.39
C PRO A 61 6.22 -4.19 8.47
N CYS A 62 6.68 -5.26 7.82
CA CYS A 62 5.85 -6.09 6.95
C CYS A 62 4.61 -6.65 7.66
N ASP A 63 4.73 -6.97 8.96
CA ASP A 63 3.63 -7.47 9.81
C ASP A 63 2.44 -6.50 9.91
N ARG A 64 2.65 -5.22 9.57
CA ARG A 64 1.58 -4.21 9.55
C ARG A 64 0.96 -4.03 8.17
N ILE A 65 1.20 -4.93 7.22
CA ILE A 65 0.63 -4.82 5.87
C ILE A 65 -0.90 -4.83 5.89
N GLU A 66 -1.52 -5.60 6.80
CA GLU A 66 -2.97 -5.74 6.93
C GLU A 66 -3.70 -4.44 7.30
N GLN A 67 -2.97 -3.43 7.81
CA GLN A 67 -3.54 -2.10 8.06
C GLN A 67 -3.83 -1.32 6.76
N TYR A 68 -3.30 -1.80 5.64
CA TYR A 68 -3.47 -1.21 4.32
C TYR A 68 -4.40 -2.06 3.46
N ARG A 69 -4.90 -1.44 2.41
CA ARG A 69 -5.72 -2.07 1.38
C ARG A 69 -5.06 -1.95 0.03
N VAL A 70 -5.30 -2.94 -0.83
CA VAL A 70 -4.84 -2.96 -2.23
C VAL A 70 -6.03 -3.12 -3.16
N GLN A 71 -5.83 -2.82 -4.42
CA GLN A 71 -6.83 -3.12 -5.45
C GLN A 71 -7.04 -4.63 -5.54
N ALA A 72 -8.31 -5.06 -5.44
CA ALA A 72 -8.72 -6.46 -5.52
C ALA A 72 -8.71 -6.99 -6.96
#